data_AF-A0A3S0RAZ6-F1
#
_entry.id   AF-A0A3S0RAZ6-F1
#
_cell.length_a   1.000
_cell.length_b   1.000
_cell.length_c   1.000
_cell.angle_alpha   90.00
_cell.angle_beta   90.00
_cell.angle_gamma   90.00
#
_symmetry.space_group_name_H-M   'P 1'
#
loop_
_entity.id
_entity.type
_entity.pdbx_description
1 polymer ?
#
loop_
_entity_poly.entity_id
_entity_poly.type
_entity_poly.pdbx_seq_one_letter_code
_entity_poly.pdbx_strand_id
1 'polypeptide(L)'
;MRLLNITAFFFALTSALLLYALNYETRRLEAEVQDKERIADDARSDIAVLKAERGTLARPDRIDGLARRLGLGPPKTEQFEQGREVSELDARSKNANGR
;
A
#
# COMPACT_ATOMS: atom_id res chain seq x y z
N MET A 1 24.64 6.78 59.27
CA MET A 1 24.03 5.46 58.92
C MET A 1 22.52 5.54 58.64
N ARG A 2 21.66 6.00 59.55
CA ARG A 2 20.20 6.07 59.31
C ARG A 2 19.79 6.91 58.09
N LEU A 3 20.36 8.10 57.90
CA LEU A 3 20.03 8.97 56.77
C LEU A 3 20.36 8.33 55.41
N LEU A 4 21.54 7.69 55.33
CA LEU A 4 22.04 7.04 54.13
C LEU A 4 21.17 5.83 53.73
N ASN A 5 20.69 5.07 54.72
CA ASN A 5 19.76 3.96 54.49
C ASN A 5 18.39 4.47 54.00
N ILE A 6 17.90 5.58 54.54
CA ILE A 6 16.63 6.19 54.10
C ILE A 6 16.75 6.66 52.65
N THR A 7 17.82 7.36 52.29
CA THR A 7 18.04 7.81 50.91
C THR A 7 18.21 6.65 49.95
N ALA A 8 18.94 5.60 50.35
CA ALA A 8 19.09 4.38 49.55
C ALA A 8 17.76 3.67 49.34
N PHE A 9 16.91 3.61 50.37
CA PHE A 9 15.57 3.04 50.28
C PHE A 9 14.69 3.81 49.29
N PHE A 10 14.66 5.15 49.39
CA PHE A 10 13.91 5.96 48.45
C PHE A 10 14.45 5.85 47.03
N PHE A 11 15.77 5.78 46.85
CA PHE A 11 16.38 5.58 45.54
C PHE A 11 16.02 4.22 44.93
N ALA A 12 16.02 3.15 45.72
CA ALA A 12 15.57 1.84 45.27
C ALA A 12 14.08 1.87 44.89
N LEU A 13 13.25 2.55 45.67
CA LEU A 13 11.82 2.67 45.40
C LEU A 13 11.54 3.45 44.12
N THR A 14 12.21 4.59 43.90
CA THR A 14 12.06 5.37 42.67
C THR A 14 12.57 4.60 41.46
N SER A 15 13.67 3.87 41.59
CA SER A 15 14.20 3.00 40.54
C SER A 15 13.21 1.88 40.17
N ALA A 16 12.60 1.23 41.16
CA ALA A 16 11.59 0.20 40.93
C ALA A 16 10.34 0.76 40.21
N LEU A 17 9.86 1.93 40.63
CA LEU A 17 8.72 2.59 39.98
C LEU A 17 9.03 3.01 38.55
N LEU A 18 10.23 3.54 38.30
CA LEU A 18 10.66 3.95 36.96
C LEU A 18 10.79 2.76 36.03
N LEU A 19 11.37 1.65 36.52
CA LEU A 19 11.47 0.42 35.75
C LEU A 19 10.09 -0.16 35.43
N TYR A 20 9.16 -0.13 36.38
CA TYR A 20 7.78 -0.57 36.16
C TYR A 20 7.08 0.28 35.10
N ALA A 21 7.16 1.60 35.21
CA ALA A 21 6.57 2.52 34.25
C ALA A 21 7.12 2.28 32.83
N LEU A 22 8.45 2.14 32.69
CA LEU A 22 9.08 1.89 31.40
C LEU A 22 8.70 0.54 30.81
N ASN A 23 8.62 -0.51 31.64
CA ASN A 23 8.19 -1.84 31.19
C ASN A 23 6.75 -1.81 30.66
N TYR A 24 5.87 -1.13 31.40
CA TYR A 24 4.46 -1.00 31.03
C TYR A 24 4.29 -0.19 29.74
N GLU A 25 4.98 0.95 29.63
CA GLU A 25 4.93 1.79 28.43
C GLU A 25 5.45 1.05 27.20
N THR A 26 6.54 0.29 27.35
CA THR A 26 7.11 -0.52 26.28
C THR A 26 6.12 -1.58 25.80
N ARG A 27 5.50 -2.34 26.73
CA ARG A 27 4.48 -3.34 26.38
C ARG A 27 3.25 -2.74 25.73
N ARG A 28 2.83 -1.55 26.18
CA ARG A 28 1.71 -0.82 25.58
C ARG A 28 2.03 -0.39 24.15
N LEU A 29 3.23 0.15 23.92
CA LEU A 29 3.67 0.57 22.60
C LEU A 29 3.82 -0.63 21.65
N GLU A 30 4.36 -1.74 22.16
CA GLU A 30 4.47 -3.00 21.41
C GLU A 30 3.10 -3.50 20.93
N ALA A 31 2.08 -3.49 21.81
CA ALA A 31 0.72 -3.85 21.42
C ALA A 31 0.14 -2.90 20.37
N GLU A 32 0.36 -1.58 20.52
CA GLU A 32 -0.12 -0.59 19.54
C GLU A 32 0.55 -0.75 18.17
N VAL A 33 1.85 -1.04 18.14
CA VAL A 33 2.58 -1.33 16.90
C VAL A 33 2.03 -2.59 16.25
N GLN A 34 1.83 -3.65 17.02
CA GLN A 34 1.30 -4.91 16.50
C GLN A 34 -0.09 -4.75 15.89
N ASP A 35 -0.97 -3.96 16.51
CA ASP A 35 -2.30 -3.68 15.96
C ASP A 35 -2.22 -2.89 14.64
N LYS A 36 -1.31 -1.91 14.56
CA LYS A 36 -1.07 -1.15 13.32
C LYS A 36 -0.48 -2.02 12.21
N GLU A 37 0.43 -2.93 12.54
CA GLU A 37 1.00 -3.88 11.58
C GLU A 37 -0.06 -4.80 11.00
N ARG A 38 -0.97 -5.34 11.84
CA ARG A 38 -2.11 -6.14 11.35
C ARG A 38 -2.97 -5.37 10.36
N ILE A 39 -3.35 -4.14 10.70
CA ILE A 39 -4.16 -3.28 9.81
C ILE A 39 -3.42 -3.01 8.49
N ALA A 40 -2.11 -2.77 8.55
CA ALA A 40 -1.30 -2.54 7.36
C ALA A 40 -1.22 -3.77 6.47
N ASP A 41 -1.08 -4.96 7.05
CA ASP A 41 -1.04 -6.22 6.30
C ASP A 41 -2.39 -6.57 5.67
N ASP A 42 -3.49 -6.34 6.39
CA ASP A 42 -4.85 -6.48 5.84
C ASP A 42 -5.05 -5.55 4.64
N ALA A 43 -4.68 -4.27 4.78
CA ALA A 43 -4.77 -3.29 3.69
C ALA A 43 -3.91 -3.68 2.48
N ARG A 44 -2.72 -4.24 2.70
CA ARG A 44 -1.85 -4.74 1.61
C ARG A 44 -2.48 -5.92 0.88
N SER A 45 -3.13 -6.82 1.60
CA SER A 45 -3.88 -7.95 1.02
C SER A 45 -5.01 -7.44 0.13
N ASP A 46 -5.81 -6.50 0.62
CA ASP A 46 -6.92 -5.91 -0.14
C ASP A 46 -6.43 -5.21 -1.41
N ILE A 47 -5.35 -4.43 -1.31
CA ILE A 47 -4.73 -3.79 -2.47
C ILE A 47 -4.26 -4.83 -3.50
N ALA A 48 -3.71 -5.96 -3.05
CA ALA A 48 -3.28 -7.02 -3.96
C ALA A 48 -4.48 -7.64 -4.71
N VAL A 49 -5.59 -7.89 -4.01
CA VAL A 49 -6.85 -8.36 -4.61
C VAL A 49 -7.37 -7.34 -5.63
N LEU A 50 -7.52 -6.08 -5.23
CA LEU A 50 -8.00 -5.01 -6.11
C LEU A 50 -7.09 -4.82 -7.34
N LYS A 51 -5.78 -5.00 -7.19
CA LYS A 51 -4.83 -4.94 -8.31
C LYS A 51 -5.04 -6.10 -9.28
N ALA A 52 -5.29 -7.31 -8.77
CA ALA A 52 -5.59 -8.48 -9.59
C ALA A 52 -6.92 -8.32 -10.34
N GLU A 53 -7.95 -7.83 -9.65
CA GLU A 53 -9.24 -7.49 -10.25
C GLU A 53 -9.08 -6.42 -11.32
N ARG A 54 -8.38 -5.32 -11.02
CA ARG A 54 -8.11 -4.26 -11.99
C ARG A 54 -7.39 -4.79 -13.23
N GLY A 55 -6.37 -5.63 -13.07
CA GLY A 55 -5.67 -6.24 -14.22
C GLY A 55 -6.60 -7.12 -15.07
N THR A 56 -7.60 -7.72 -14.43
CA THR A 56 -8.59 -8.58 -15.06
C THR A 56 -9.67 -7.78 -15.79
N LEU A 57 -10.10 -6.63 -15.25
CA LEU A 57 -11.04 -5.69 -15.89
C LEU A 57 -10.39 -4.85 -16.99
N ALA A 58 -9.13 -4.45 -16.82
CA ALA A 58 -8.41 -3.58 -17.75
C ALA A 58 -7.89 -4.29 -19.01
N ARG A 59 -8.30 -5.54 -19.26
CA ARG A 59 -7.88 -6.28 -20.46
C ARG A 59 -8.42 -5.60 -21.73
N PRO A 60 -7.58 -5.36 -22.75
CA PRO A 60 -8.00 -4.67 -23.98
C PRO A 60 -9.23 -5.29 -24.63
N ASP A 61 -9.31 -6.63 -24.69
CA ASP A 61 -10.45 -7.34 -25.29
C ASP A 61 -11.79 -7.01 -24.61
N ARG A 62 -11.78 -6.78 -23.29
CA ARG A 62 -12.98 -6.39 -22.54
C ARG A 62 -13.34 -4.93 -22.75
N ILE A 63 -12.33 -4.07 -22.81
CA ILE A 63 -12.52 -2.64 -23.04
C ILE A 63 -13.06 -2.41 -24.46
N ASP A 64 -12.49 -3.07 -25.47
CA ASP A 64 -12.89 -2.90 -26.88
C ASP A 64 -14.36 -3.31 -27.08
N GLY A 65 -14.79 -4.44 -26.52
CA GLY A 65 -16.19 -4.86 -26.59
C GLY A 65 -17.17 -3.86 -25.96
N LEU A 66 -16.80 -3.21 -24.85
CA LEU A 66 -17.61 -2.15 -24.23
C LEU A 66 -17.58 -0.86 -25.06
N ALA A 67 -16.40 -0.48 -25.56
CA ALA A 67 -16.20 0.71 -26.38
C ALA A 67 -17.03 0.66 -27.67
N ARG A 68 -17.05 -0.49 -28.36
CA ARG A 68 -17.90 -0.69 -29.55
C ARG A 68 -19.38 -0.53 -29.26
N ARG A 69 -19.87 -1.05 -28.12
CA ARG A 69 -21.28 -0.87 -27.71
C ARG A 69 -21.62 0.59 -27.44
N LEU A 70 -20.65 1.39 -27.01
CA LEU A 70 -20.79 2.83 -26.79
C LEU A 70 -20.57 3.66 -28.08
N GLY A 71 -20.35 3.01 -29.23
CA GLY A 71 -20.06 3.69 -30.50
C GLY A 71 -18.66 4.30 -30.57
N LEU A 72 -17.76 3.94 -29.65
CA LEU A 72 -16.40 4.45 -29.60
C LEU A 72 -15.51 3.69 -30.63
N GLY A 73 -14.82 4.46 -31.46
CA GLY A 73 -13.85 3.99 -32.45
C GLY A 73 -12.45 3.83 -31.86
N PRO A 74 -11.50 3.24 -32.60
CA PRO A 74 -10.09 3.35 -32.25
C PRO A 74 -9.73 4.85 -32.17
N PRO A 75 -8.90 5.26 -31.21
CA PRO A 75 -8.53 6.66 -31.07
C PRO A 75 -7.79 7.13 -32.33
N LYS A 76 -8.22 8.28 -32.88
CA LYS A 76 -7.59 8.90 -34.05
C LYS A 76 -6.32 9.62 -33.62
N THR A 77 -5.35 9.70 -34.52
CA THR A 77 -4.08 10.44 -34.34
C THR A 77 -4.26 11.88 -33.88
N GLU A 78 -5.36 12.52 -34.30
CA GLU A 78 -5.75 13.89 -33.97
C GLU A 78 -6.19 14.07 -32.51
N GLN A 79 -6.55 12.99 -31.81
CA GLN A 79 -7.08 13.01 -30.44
C GLN A 79 -5.99 12.92 -29.36
N PHE A 80 -4.72 12.78 -29.76
CA PHE A 80 -3.57 12.74 -28.86
C PHE A 80 -2.80 14.05 -28.93
N GLU A 81 -2.62 14.73 -27.79
CA GLU A 81 -1.90 16.01 -27.73
C GLU A 81 -0.39 15.91 -28.04
N GLN A 82 0.19 14.70 -28.05
CA GLN A 82 1.58 14.45 -28.45
C GLN A 82 1.65 13.22 -29.33
N GLY A 83 1.90 13.42 -30.62
CA GLY A 83 1.94 12.40 -31.70
C GLY A 83 3.05 11.35 -31.60
N ARG A 84 3.47 10.95 -30.40
CA ARG A 84 4.52 9.96 -30.15
C ARG A 84 3.98 8.58 -29.75
N GLU A 85 2.78 8.50 -29.19
CA GLU A 85 2.21 7.22 -28.69
C GLU A 85 1.55 6.36 -29.80
N VAL A 86 1.14 6.97 -30.92
CA VAL A 86 0.37 6.25 -31.97
C VAL A 86 1.25 5.36 -32.86
N SER A 87 2.54 5.69 -33.00
CA SER A 87 3.49 4.93 -33.84
C SER A 87 3.73 3.51 -33.32
N GLU A 88 3.74 3.33 -31.99
CA GLU A 88 3.96 2.03 -31.37
C GLU A 88 2.72 1.12 -31.44
N LEU A 89 1.51 1.70 -31.36
CA LEU A 89 0.25 0.97 -31.46
C LEU A 89 -0.04 0.51 -32.90
N ASP A 90 0.22 1.34 -33.90
CA ASP A 90 0.02 0.98 -35.32
C ASP A 90 1.04 -0.07 -35.79
N ALA A 91 2.29 0.01 -35.32
CA ALA A 91 3.31 -1.00 -35.58
C ALA A 91 2.96 -2.38 -34.98
N ARG A 92 2.32 -2.40 -33.80
CA ARG A 92 1.87 -3.63 -33.14
C ARG A 92 0.65 -4.24 -33.83
N SER A 93 -0.28 -3.39 -34.30
CA SER A 93 -1.47 -3.81 -35.06
C SER A 93 -1.10 -4.43 -36.42
N LYS A 94 -0.17 -3.81 -37.16
CA LYS A 94 0.33 -4.35 -38.44
C LYS A 94 1.05 -5.70 -38.30
N ASN A 95 1.79 -5.91 -37.21
CA ASN A 95 2.44 -7.20 -36.93
C ASN A 95 1.45 -8.30 -36.53
N ALA A 96 0.32 -7.96 -35.90
CA ALA A 96 -0.71 -8.94 -35.53
C ALA A 96 -1.55 -9.41 -36.73
N ASN A 97 -1.69 -8.58 -37.76
CA ASN A 97 -2.49 -8.85 -38.97
C ASN A 97 -1.66 -9.40 -40.15
N GLY A 98 -0.37 -9.68 -39.94
CA GLY A 98 0.60 -10.12 -40.95
C GLY A 98 0.98 -11.61 -40.89
N ARG A 99 0.14 -12.46 -40.29
CA ARG A 99 0.28 -13.93 -40.33
C ARG A 99 -0.97 -14.57 -40.93
#